data_AF-A0A5D2AX58-F1
#
_entry.id   AF-A0A5D2AX58-F1
#
_cell.length_a   1.000
_cell.length_b   1.000
_cell.length_c   1.000
_cell.angle_alpha   90.00
_cell.angle_beta   90.00
_cell.angle_gamma   90.00
#
_symmetry.space_group_name_H-M   'P 1'
#
loop_
_entity.id
_entity.type
_entity.pdbx_description
1 polymer ?
#
loop_
_entity_poly.entity_id
_entity_poly.type
_entity_poly.pdbx_seq_one_letter_code
_entity_poly.pdbx_strand_id
1 'polypeptide(L)'
;MGRKIKTIKARLISIGSEAKVFNLVERDRPMETSFMTKKRQQTHSFVPKDKIIGRDNDKAALLKLVFEFESDETVYIIPIVGLGGLGKTALAQFVYNDEMVKNHFELMVFQMFLMSK
;
A
#
# COMPACT_ATOMS: atom_id res chain seq x y z
N MET A 1 -34.02 -22.40 -27.99
CA MET A 1 -33.41 -22.06 -26.68
C MET A 1 -33.66 -23.09 -25.56
N GLY A 2 -34.83 -23.75 -25.48
CA GLY A 2 -35.15 -24.65 -24.35
C GLY A 2 -34.24 -25.87 -24.13
N ARG A 3 -33.65 -26.45 -25.19
CA ARG A 3 -32.71 -27.59 -25.06
C ARG A 3 -31.43 -27.22 -24.30
N LYS A 4 -30.84 -26.05 -24.59
CA LYS A 4 -29.63 -25.56 -23.91
C LYS A 4 -29.87 -25.34 -22.41
N ILE A 5 -31.02 -24.77 -22.05
CA ILE A 5 -31.41 -24.57 -20.64
C ILE A 5 -31.58 -25.91 -19.92
N LYS A 6 -32.18 -26.92 -20.56
CA LYS A 6 -32.31 -28.27 -19.98
C LYS A 6 -30.94 -28.89 -19.71
N THR A 7 -29.98 -28.75 -20.64
CA THR A 7 -28.62 -29.25 -20.46
C THR A 7 -27.90 -28.56 -19.29
N ILE A 8 -28.04 -27.24 -19.15
CA ILE A 8 -27.43 -26.49 -18.05
C ILE A 8 -28.01 -26.95 -16.70
N LYS A 9 -29.34 -27.12 -16.61
CA LYS A 9 -29.99 -27.61 -15.39
C LYS A 9 -29.50 -29.00 -14.99
N ALA A 10 -29.39 -29.92 -15.94
CA ALA A 10 -28.85 -31.25 -15.69
C ALA A 10 -27.40 -31.21 -15.17
N ARG A 11 -26.55 -30.35 -15.76
CA ARG A 11 -25.17 -30.17 -15.30
C ARG A 11 -25.08 -29.60 -13.89
N LEU A 12 -25.90 -28.61 -13.54
CA LEU A 12 -25.93 -28.04 -12.20
C LEU A 12 -26.35 -29.07 -11.13
N ILE A 13 -27.32 -29.93 -11.45
CA ILE A 13 -27.73 -31.01 -10.55
C ILE A 13 -26.57 -32.00 -10.33
N SER A 14 -25.88 -32.40 -11.40
CA SER A 14 -24.71 -33.29 -11.33
C SER A 14 -23.59 -32.72 -10.44
N ILE A 15 -23.24 -31.43 -10.63
CA ILE A 15 -22.22 -30.74 -9.83
C ILE A 15 -22.67 -30.67 -8.36
N GLY A 16 -23.95 -30.38 -8.11
CA GLY A 16 -24.50 -30.34 -6.75
C GLY A 16 -24.46 -31.71 -6.04
N SER A 17 -24.70 -32.80 -6.76
CA SER A 17 -24.56 -34.16 -6.19
C SER A 17 -23.11 -34.53 -5.91
N GLU A 18 -22.19 -34.17 -6.80
CA GLU A 18 -20.76 -34.45 -6.64
C GLU A 18 -20.13 -33.63 -5.50
N ALA A 19 -20.55 -32.37 -5.33
CA ALA A 19 -20.15 -31.53 -4.20
C ALA A 19 -20.49 -32.15 -2.84
N LYS A 20 -21.64 -32.86 -2.74
CA LYS A 20 -22.02 -33.60 -1.52
C LYS A 20 -21.12 -34.80 -1.27
N VAL A 21 -20.69 -35.51 -2.31
CA VAL A 21 -19.73 -36.64 -2.18
C VAL A 21 -18.41 -36.15 -1.59
N PHE A 22 -17.97 -34.96 -1.98
CA PHE A 22 -16.77 -34.32 -1.44
C PHE A 22 -16.99 -33.62 -0.09
N ASN A 23 -18.17 -33.74 0.53
CA ASN A 23 -18.55 -33.04 1.77
C ASN A 23 -18.25 -31.53 1.72
N LEU A 24 -18.44 -30.91 0.55
CA LEU A 24 -18.24 -29.46 0.41
C LEU A 24 -19.29 -28.73 1.24
N VAL A 25 -18.84 -27.95 2.21
CA VAL A 25 -19.70 -27.12 3.03
C VAL A 25 -20.01 -25.83 2.28
N GLU A 26 -21.29 -25.52 2.15
CA GLU A 26 -21.74 -24.24 1.61
C GLU A 26 -21.20 -23.10 2.48
N ARG A 27 -20.48 -22.17 1.87
CA ARG A 27 -19.99 -20.99 2.57
C ARG A 27 -21.12 -19.96 2.59
N ASP A 28 -21.70 -19.71 3.76
CA ASP A 28 -22.68 -18.63 4.01
C ASP A 28 -22.09 -17.22 3.89
N ARG A 29 -20.79 -17.09 3.58
CA ARG A 29 -20.14 -15.80 3.38
C ARG A 29 -19.72 -15.66 1.93
N PRO A 30 -19.96 -14.49 1.29
CA PRO A 30 -19.40 -14.19 -0.01
C PRO A 30 -17.91 -14.49 0.02
N MET A 31 -17.39 -15.01 -1.10
CA MET A 31 -15.96 -15.18 -1.28
C MET A 31 -15.29 -13.82 -1.14
N GLU A 32 -14.81 -13.55 0.06
CA GLU A 32 -13.65 -12.71 0.28
C GLU A 32 -12.50 -13.41 -0.43
N THR A 33 -12.46 -13.26 -1.76
CA THR A 33 -11.23 -13.48 -2.51
C THR A 33 -10.15 -12.74 -1.73
N SER A 34 -9.02 -13.39 -1.47
CA SER A 34 -7.91 -12.71 -0.79
C SER A 34 -7.42 -11.44 -1.52
N PHE A 35 -7.95 -11.22 -2.74
CA PHE A 35 -7.81 -10.02 -3.56
C PHE A 35 -8.71 -8.84 -3.15
N MET A 36 -9.85 -9.05 -2.49
CA MET A 36 -10.81 -7.98 -2.16
C MET A 36 -10.81 -7.53 -0.69
N THR A 37 -10.33 -8.35 0.26
CA THR A 37 -10.38 -8.00 1.70
C THR A 37 -9.11 -8.30 2.48
N LYS A 38 -7.98 -8.51 1.80
CA LYS A 38 -6.73 -8.08 2.42
C LYS A 38 -6.78 -6.55 2.47
N LYS A 39 -7.44 -5.99 3.49
CA LYS A 39 -6.99 -4.76 4.11
C LYS A 39 -5.49 -4.98 4.23
N ARG A 40 -4.69 -4.38 3.33
CA ARG A 40 -3.23 -4.46 3.41
C ARG A 40 -2.95 -4.18 4.87
N GLN A 41 -2.35 -5.15 5.58
CA GLN A 41 -1.99 -4.90 6.97
C GLN A 41 -1.29 -3.56 6.95
N GLN A 42 -1.82 -2.62 7.73
CA GLN A 42 -1.20 -1.32 7.90
C GLN A 42 0.21 -1.65 8.35
N THR A 43 1.17 -1.54 7.44
CA THR A 43 2.56 -1.63 7.82
C THR A 43 2.75 -0.43 8.73
N HIS A 44 2.96 -0.72 10.02
CA HIS A 44 3.26 0.31 11.01
C HIS A 44 4.29 1.25 10.40
N SER A 45 4.07 2.55 10.56
CA SER A 45 4.94 3.62 10.04
C SER A 45 6.33 3.64 10.67
N PHE A 46 6.65 2.68 11.53
CA PHE A 46 7.88 2.62 12.29
C PHE A 46 8.97 1.87 11.53
N VAL A 47 9.85 2.63 10.87
CA VAL A 47 11.16 2.17 10.47
C VAL A 47 12.15 2.68 11.52
N PRO A 48 12.84 1.78 12.28
CA PRO A 48 13.92 2.20 13.18
C PRO A 48 14.96 3.00 12.39
N LYS A 49 15.37 4.16 12.93
CA LYS A 49 16.37 5.06 12.30
C LYS A 49 17.65 4.32 11.88
N ASP A 50 18.01 3.30 12.65
CA ASP A 50 19.26 2.54 12.53
C ASP A 50 19.29 1.53 11.38
N LYS A 51 18.22 1.45 10.56
CA LYS A 51 18.08 0.45 9.48
C LYS A 51 18.27 1.00 8.06
N ILE A 52 18.50 2.30 7.89
CA ILE A 52 18.67 2.90 6.56
C ILE A 52 20.15 3.15 6.32
N ILE A 53 20.74 2.41 5.38
CA ILE A 53 22.17 2.42 5.06
C ILE A 53 22.36 2.94 3.63
N GLY A 54 23.41 3.73 3.40
CA GLY A 54 23.83 4.16 2.06
C GLY A 54 22.95 5.23 1.41
N ARG A 55 22.14 5.94 2.21
CA ARG A 55 21.24 7.01 1.78
C ARG A 55 21.60 8.38 2.34
N ASP A 56 22.79 8.52 2.93
CA ASP A 56 23.21 9.76 3.60
C ASP A 56 23.29 10.94 2.62
N ASN A 57 23.79 10.72 1.41
CA ASN A 57 23.86 11.75 0.37
C ASN A 57 22.46 12.18 -0.09
N ASP A 58 21.55 11.22 -0.33
CA ASP A 58 20.17 11.53 -0.73
C ASP A 58 19.44 12.31 0.37
N LYS A 59 19.66 11.92 1.63
CA LYS A 59 19.12 12.64 2.80
C LYS A 59 19.66 14.06 2.87
N ALA A 60 20.98 14.25 2.73
CA ALA A 60 21.59 15.58 2.77
C ALA A 60 21.05 16.49 1.65
N ALA A 61 20.87 15.97 0.44
CA ALA A 61 20.27 16.70 -0.67
C ALA A 61 18.82 17.11 -0.38
N LEU A 62 18.02 16.22 0.22
CA LEU A 62 16.65 16.54 0.61
C LEU A 62 16.58 17.57 1.75
N LEU A 63 17.46 17.47 2.76
CA LEU A 63 17.52 18.48 3.83
C LEU A 63 17.87 19.87 3.28
N LYS A 64 18.79 19.93 2.32
CA LYS A 64 19.12 21.17 1.62
C LYS A 64 17.89 21.78 0.96
N LEU A 65 17.11 20.99 0.22
CA LEU A 65 15.87 21.45 -0.40
C LEU A 65 14.83 21.90 0.63
N VAL A 66 14.73 21.23 1.77
CA VAL A 66 13.79 21.57 2.85
C VAL A 66 14.13 22.93 3.48
N PHE A 67 15.41 23.25 3.68
CA PHE A 67 15.82 24.46 4.40
C PHE A 67 16.18 25.67 3.51
N GLU A 68 16.64 25.43 2.27
CA GLU A 68 17.07 26.50 1.37
C GLU A 68 15.95 26.95 0.41
N PHE A 69 14.69 26.62 0.72
CA PHE A 69 13.57 27.09 -0.07
C PHE A 69 13.29 28.57 0.22
N GLU A 70 13.74 29.43 -0.69
CA GLU A 70 13.36 30.84 -0.74
C GLU A 70 12.39 31.03 -1.91
N SER A 71 11.09 31.12 -1.61
CA SER A 71 10.13 31.60 -2.59
C SER A 71 8.95 32.27 -1.90
N ASP A 72 8.24 33.11 -2.65
CA ASP A 72 6.98 33.73 -2.21
C ASP A 72 5.78 32.76 -2.29
N GLU A 73 5.99 31.49 -2.66
CA GLU A 73 4.92 30.49 -2.75
C GLU A 73 4.46 30.03 -1.37
N THR A 74 3.15 29.85 -1.22
CA THR A 74 2.53 29.40 0.04
C THR A 74 2.69 27.89 0.28
N VAL A 75 3.01 27.11 -0.74
CA VAL A 75 3.15 25.64 -0.66
C VAL A 75 4.33 25.17 -1.51
N TYR A 76 5.29 24.49 -0.88
CA TYR A 76 6.45 23.89 -1.54
C TYR A 76 6.34 22.36 -1.59
N ILE A 77 6.64 21.76 -2.75
CA ILE A 77 6.51 20.32 -2.98
C ILE A 77 7.84 19.72 -3.45
N ILE A 78 8.34 18.71 -2.74
CA ILE A 78 9.53 17.94 -3.10
C ILE A 78 9.14 16.52 -3.52
N PRO A 79 9.08 16.19 -4.83
CA PRO A 79 8.71 14.86 -5.29
C PRO A 79 9.87 13.86 -5.20
N ILE A 80 9.61 12.65 -4.68
CA ILE A 80 10.56 11.53 -4.69
C ILE A 80 10.08 10.47 -5.69
N VAL A 81 10.79 10.32 -6.81
CA VAL A 81 10.39 9.48 -7.94
C VAL A 81 11.39 8.34 -8.15
N GLY A 82 10.92 7.19 -8.65
CA GLY A 82 11.76 6.03 -8.95
C GLY A 82 10.97 4.72 -8.99
N LEU A 83 11.64 3.64 -9.41
CA LEU A 83 11.04 2.30 -9.52
C LEU A 83 10.52 1.77 -8.17
N GLY A 84 9.61 0.79 -8.24
CA GLY A 84 9.10 0.07 -7.07
C GLY A 84 10.23 -0.64 -6.31
N GLY A 85 10.13 -0.72 -4.99
CA GLY A 85 11.12 -1.43 -4.16
C GLY A 85 12.41 -0.66 -3.85
N LEU A 86 12.65 0.52 -4.44
CA LEU A 86 13.87 1.31 -4.20
C LEU A 86 13.96 1.98 -2.82
N GLY A 87 12.91 1.90 -1.99
CA GLY A 87 12.93 2.51 -0.65
C GLY A 87 12.61 4.01 -0.62
N LYS A 88 11.87 4.54 -1.59
CA LYS A 88 11.43 5.97 -1.61
C LYS A 88 10.74 6.39 -0.31
N THR A 89 9.80 5.57 0.17
CA THR A 89 9.11 5.81 1.44
C THR A 89 10.06 5.75 2.63
N ALA A 90 11.07 4.88 2.59
CA ALA A 90 12.10 4.81 3.63
C ALA A 90 12.95 6.09 3.65
N LEU A 91 13.34 6.62 2.48
CA LEU A 91 14.06 7.89 2.37
C LEU A 91 13.22 9.07 2.89
N ALA A 92 11.93 9.14 2.54
CA ALA A 92 11.02 10.16 3.06
C ALA A 92 10.92 10.11 4.59
N GLN A 93 10.81 8.89 5.16
CA GLN A 93 10.81 8.70 6.61
C GLN A 93 12.15 9.07 7.25
N PHE A 94 13.27 8.85 6.54
CA PHE A 94 14.59 9.17 7.04
C PHE A 94 14.78 10.68 7.24
N VAL A 95 14.29 11.47 6.27
CA VAL A 95 14.30 12.93 6.34
C VAL A 95 13.28 13.44 7.35
N TYR A 96 12.04 12.93 7.33
CA TYR A 96 10.98 13.31 8.29
C TYR A 96 11.41 13.14 9.75
N ASN A 97 12.19 12.10 10.03
CA ASN A 97 12.64 11.80 11.40
C ASN A 97 13.95 12.49 11.80
N ASP A 98 14.53 13.30 10.92
CA ASP A 98 15.72 14.10 11.20
C ASP A 98 15.42 15.18 12.25
N GLU A 99 16.35 15.40 13.18
CA GLU A 99 16.15 16.36 14.27
C GLU A 99 16.06 17.80 13.79
N MET A 100 16.80 18.17 12.74
CA MET A 100 16.72 19.51 12.18
C MET A 100 15.34 19.76 11.59
N VAL A 101 14.78 18.78 10.87
CA VAL A 101 13.43 18.87 10.30
C VAL A 101 12.40 18.97 11.42
N LYS A 102 12.54 18.16 12.48
CA LYS A 102 11.62 18.19 13.61
C LYS A 102 11.60 19.52 14.36
N ASN A 103 12.73 20.20 14.42
CA ASN A 103 12.86 21.48 15.11
C ASN A 103 12.47 22.67 14.23
N HIS A 104 12.41 22.49 12.91
CA HIS A 104 12.09 23.56 11.97
C HIS A 104 10.58 23.75 11.75
N PHE A 105 9.82 22.65 11.77
CA PHE A 105 8.36 22.71 11.56
C PHE A 105 7.61 22.57 12.88
N GLU A 106 6.72 23.52 13.18
CA GLU A 106 5.84 23.48 14.36
C GLU A 106 4.90 22.28 14.34
N LEU A 107 4.40 21.93 13.16
CA LEU A 107 3.49 20.80 12.92
C LEU A 107 4.00 19.97 11.75
N MET A 108 4.03 18.65 11.96
CA MET A 108 4.38 17.70 10.92
C MET A 108 3.42 16.52 10.95
N VAL A 109 3.12 16.00 9.76
CA VAL A 109 2.28 14.83 9.58
C VAL A 109 2.97 13.88 8.62
N PHE A 110 3.05 12.60 8.97
CA PHE A 110 3.51 11.54 8.08
C PHE A 110 2.34 10.64 7.71
N GLN A 111 1.95 10.64 6.44
CA GLN A 111 0.89 9.78 5.91
C GLN A 111 1.45 8.85 4.83
N MET A 112 1.26 7.55 5.00
CA MET A 112 1.58 6.57 3.96
C MET A 112 0.39 6.40 3.03
N PHE A 113 0.60 6.66 1.74
CA PHE A 113 -0.39 6.39 0.69
C PHE A 113 -0.08 5.04 0.05
N LEU A 114 -1.00 4.08 0.21
CA LEU A 114 -1.00 2.86 -0.58
C LEU A 114 -1.82 3.15 -1.83
N MET A 115 -1.16 3.33 -2.97
CA MET A 115 -1.88 3.30 -4.24
C MET A 115 -2.40 1.88 -4.46
N SER A 116 -3.70 1.69 -4.20
CA SER A 116 -4.45 0.58 -4.76
C SER A 116 -4.56 0.87 -6.26
N LYS A 117 -3.93 0.04 -7.08
CA LYS A 117 -4.23 -0.04 -8.50
C LYS A 117 -5.60 -0.68 -8.68
#